data_AF-A0A8J6ZUV2-F1
#
_entry.id   AF-A0A8J6ZUV2-F1
#
_cell.length_a   1.000
_cell.length_b   1.000
_cell.length_c   1.000
_cell.angle_alpha   90.00
_cell.angle_beta   90.00
_cell.angle_gamma   90.00
#
_symmetry.space_group_name_H-M   'P 1'
#
loop_
_entity.id
_entity.type
_entity.pdbx_description
1 polymer ?
#
loop_
_entity_poly.entity_id
_entity_poly.type
_entity_poly.pdbx_seq_one_letter_code
_entity_poly.pdbx_strand_id
1 'polypeptide(L)'
;MTQRFSCSQLVVFARLTKFAQVGFGAAFAFGVAPWAIALNLSINPSLAGDPFRTEKPHEIGDQTQAAFEAIFQQGNYRAAEGYLKEALAKEPNEPLAYAMKASLAYGNKDWAKLSTYSQKTLESAQKLIPTDPLRGNLYTAVGHFLEGSVILIREGTANGVPEAFGRLRQVYKYLDKAEAISANDPELNLIKGYMDLLLAVNLPFASPDQAIGRLQENAAPQYLVHRGIALAYRDLKRYPQALESVNRAIET
;
A
#
# COMPACT_ATOMS: atom_id res chain seq x y z
N MET A 1 -41.02 -7.60 33.20
CA MET A 1 -40.18 -8.30 34.20
C MET A 1 -38.95 -8.79 33.44
N THR A 2 -37.94 -8.00 33.06
CA THR A 2 -37.04 -7.07 33.77
C THR A 2 -36.20 -7.69 34.89
N GLN A 3 -34.91 -7.92 34.60
CA GLN A 3 -33.68 -7.60 35.37
C GLN A 3 -32.51 -8.20 34.55
N ARG A 4 -31.64 -7.46 33.84
CA ARG A 4 -30.65 -6.44 34.23
C ARG A 4 -29.86 -6.81 35.48
N PHE A 5 -28.65 -7.32 35.29
CA PHE A 5 -27.55 -7.13 36.22
C PHE A 5 -26.41 -6.38 35.53
N SER A 6 -26.10 -5.26 36.18
CA SER A 6 -25.01 -4.32 35.94
C SER A 6 -23.81 -4.77 36.76
N CYS A 7 -22.59 -4.64 36.24
CA CYS A 7 -21.40 -4.55 37.06
C CYS A 7 -20.54 -3.38 36.57
N SER A 8 -20.74 -2.24 37.24
CA SER A 8 -19.76 -1.19 37.55
C SER A 8 -18.47 -1.83 38.14
N GLN A 9 -17.24 -1.33 38.07
CA GLN A 9 -16.71 0.02 37.93
C GLN A 9 -15.17 -0.06 37.84
N LEU A 10 -14.57 0.93 37.17
CA LEU A 10 -13.33 1.66 37.53
C LEU A 10 -12.04 0.87 37.87
N VAL A 11 -11.04 1.01 36.99
CA VAL A 11 -9.73 1.52 37.43
C VAL A 11 -9.28 2.60 36.44
N VAL A 12 -9.28 3.84 36.94
CA VAL A 12 -8.67 5.02 36.33
C VAL A 12 -7.19 4.99 36.71
N PHE A 13 -6.28 5.00 35.72
CA PHE A 13 -4.90 5.38 35.99
C PHE A 13 -4.71 6.87 35.68
N ALA A 14 -4.38 7.58 36.75
CA ALA A 14 -4.20 9.00 36.82
C ALA A 14 -2.90 9.47 36.14
N ARG A 15 -2.97 10.72 35.70
CA ARG A 15 -1.92 11.57 35.18
C ARG A 15 -0.69 11.64 36.08
N LEU A 16 0.49 11.67 35.47
CA LEU A 16 1.67 12.33 36.04
C LEU A 16 2.09 13.45 35.09
N THR A 17 2.13 14.66 35.63
CA THR A 17 2.49 15.90 34.95
C THR A 17 3.60 16.57 35.76
N LYS A 18 4.54 17.19 35.04
CA LYS A 18 5.43 18.29 35.43
C LYS A 18 6.65 18.00 36.32
N PHE A 19 7.83 18.17 35.73
CA PHE A 19 8.95 18.92 36.31
C PHE A 19 9.22 20.10 35.35
N ALA A 20 8.85 21.33 35.73
CA ALA A 20 9.61 22.29 36.53
C ALA A 20 10.61 23.10 35.68
N GLN A 21 10.12 24.22 35.16
CA GLN A 21 10.93 25.40 34.85
C GLN A 21 11.41 26.03 36.16
N VAL A 22 12.71 26.34 36.24
CA VAL A 22 13.25 27.38 37.12
C VAL A 22 14.20 28.21 36.25
N GLY A 23 14.03 29.53 36.32
CA GLY A 23 14.83 30.50 35.59
C GLY A 23 15.76 31.32 36.49
N PHE A 24 16.33 32.34 35.84
CA PHE A 24 17.09 33.51 36.32
C PHE A 24 18.60 33.40 36.50
N GLY A 25 19.29 34.36 35.84
CA GLY A 25 20.63 34.81 36.22
C GLY A 25 21.46 35.36 35.05
N ALA A 26 21.23 36.62 34.67
CA ALA A 26 22.11 37.38 33.77
C ALA A 26 23.43 37.77 34.47
N ALA A 27 24.55 37.82 33.73
CA ALA A 27 25.26 39.07 33.36
C ALA A 27 26.75 38.89 33.00
N PHE A 28 27.19 39.76 32.07
CA PHE A 28 28.56 40.20 31.70
C PHE A 28 29.44 39.24 30.87
N ALA A 29 30.25 39.65 29.89
CA ALA A 29 30.40 40.87 29.09
C ALA A 29 31.50 40.60 28.02
N PHE A 30 31.51 41.42 26.97
CA PHE A 30 32.62 41.67 26.02
C PHE A 30 33.12 40.54 25.09
N GLY A 31 32.72 40.68 23.82
CA GLY A 31 33.69 40.97 22.76
C GLY A 31 34.36 39.77 22.09
N VAL A 32 33.68 39.17 21.12
CA VAL A 32 34.17 38.86 19.75
C VAL A 32 32.99 38.26 19.00
N ALA A 33 32.66 38.81 17.83
CA ALA A 33 31.57 38.30 16.99
C ALA A 33 31.86 36.85 16.58
N PRO A 34 31.08 35.85 17.03
CA PRO A 34 31.07 34.57 16.37
C PRO A 34 30.11 34.72 15.20
N TRP A 35 30.65 34.52 14.01
CA TRP A 35 29.89 34.37 12.79
C TRP A 35 28.72 33.43 13.06
N ALA A 36 27.49 33.95 13.01
CA ALA A 36 26.30 33.12 13.02
C ALA A 36 26.33 32.34 11.70
N ILE A 37 26.97 31.16 11.75
CA ILE A 37 26.81 30.15 10.73
C ILE A 37 25.34 29.77 10.81
N ALA A 38 24.53 30.39 9.96
CA ALA A 38 23.22 29.89 9.61
C ALA A 38 23.47 28.51 9.00
N LEU A 39 23.43 27.47 9.84
CA LEU A 39 23.24 26.11 9.39
C LEU A 39 21.88 26.12 8.69
N ASN A 40 21.92 26.35 7.38
CA ASN A 40 20.92 25.81 6.48
C ASN A 40 20.98 24.30 6.69
N LEU A 41 20.26 23.83 7.69
CA LEU A 41 19.77 22.46 7.73
C LEU A 41 18.92 22.38 6.46
N SER A 42 19.56 21.96 5.37
CA SER A 42 18.90 21.38 4.23
C SER A 42 18.02 20.29 4.83
N ILE A 43 16.77 20.63 5.06
CA ILE A 43 15.70 19.67 5.20
C ILE A 43 15.74 19.02 3.83
N ASN A 44 16.53 17.96 3.68
CA ASN A 44 16.29 17.01 2.62
C ASN A 44 14.82 16.68 2.84
N PRO A 45 13.91 17.01 1.90
CA PRO A 45 12.63 16.34 1.94
C PRO A 45 13.04 14.87 1.95
N SER A 46 12.83 14.17 3.07
CA SER A 46 12.88 12.73 3.01
C SER A 46 11.91 12.42 1.90
N LEU A 47 12.41 11.90 0.77
CA LEU A 47 11.53 11.31 -0.23
C LEU A 47 10.56 10.46 0.59
N ALA A 48 9.27 10.80 0.56
CA ALA A 48 8.30 10.01 1.30
C ALA A 48 8.56 8.56 0.91
N GLY A 49 8.72 7.74 1.94
CA GLY A 49 9.33 6.43 1.88
C GLY A 49 8.50 5.54 0.98
N ASP A 50 8.96 5.34 -0.25
CA ASP A 50 8.60 4.21 -1.07
C ASP A 50 8.57 2.95 -0.19
N PRO A 51 7.40 2.38 0.11
CA PRO A 51 7.29 1.29 1.08
C PRO A 51 7.82 -0.03 0.52
N PHE A 52 8.16 -0.06 -0.76
CA PHE A 52 8.62 -1.25 -1.48
C PHE A 52 10.13 -1.30 -1.60
N ARG A 53 10.80 -0.14 -1.74
CA ARG A 53 12.22 -0.05 -2.08
C ARG A 53 13.03 0.63 -0.99
N THR A 54 14.00 -0.09 -0.44
CA THR A 54 15.01 0.47 0.46
C THR A 54 16.16 1.13 -0.29
N GLU A 55 16.44 0.68 -1.52
CA GLU A 55 17.44 1.25 -2.42
C GLU A 55 16.77 1.94 -3.59
N LYS A 56 17.17 3.19 -3.87
CA LYS A 56 16.60 4.04 -4.93
C LYS A 56 15.06 4.14 -4.84
N PRO A 57 14.54 4.67 -3.72
CA PRO A 57 13.10 4.84 -3.55
C PRO A 57 12.55 5.73 -4.66
N HIS A 58 11.38 5.37 -5.16
CA HIS A 58 10.62 6.24 -6.05
C HIS A 58 9.85 7.28 -5.25
N GLU A 59 9.66 8.46 -5.83
CA GLU A 59 8.90 9.52 -5.18
C GLU A 59 7.42 9.15 -5.08
N ILE A 60 6.97 8.89 -3.86
CA ILE A 60 5.55 8.91 -3.50
C ILE A 60 5.31 10.09 -2.57
N GLY A 61 4.08 10.57 -2.48
CA GLY A 61 3.77 11.65 -1.54
C GLY A 61 3.50 11.13 -0.12
N ASP A 62 3.77 11.98 0.88
CA ASP A 62 3.67 11.65 2.31
C ASP A 62 2.28 11.12 2.71
N GLN A 63 1.21 11.67 2.12
CA GLN A 63 -0.15 11.25 2.44
C GLN A 63 -0.47 9.89 1.83
N THR A 64 0.05 9.63 0.62
CA THR A 64 -0.05 8.30 0.00
C THR A 64 0.71 7.27 0.83
N GLN A 65 1.92 7.57 1.29
CA GLN A 65 2.66 6.67 2.17
C GLN A 65 1.91 6.40 3.48
N ALA A 66 1.45 7.45 4.17
CA ALA A 66 0.71 7.30 5.43
C ALA A 66 -0.58 6.48 5.24
N ALA A 67 -1.27 6.67 4.11
CA ALA A 67 -2.42 5.84 3.75
C ALA A 67 -2.02 4.37 3.53
N PHE A 68 -0.92 4.12 2.83
CA PHE A 68 -0.42 2.78 2.56
C PHE A 68 -0.10 2.04 3.87
N GLU A 69 0.69 2.64 4.75
CA GLU A 69 1.03 2.07 6.06
C GLU A 69 -0.23 1.84 6.91
N ALA A 70 -1.16 2.81 6.93
CA ALA A 70 -2.42 2.66 7.64
C ALA A 70 -3.24 1.46 7.14
N ILE A 71 -3.33 1.22 5.83
CA ILE A 71 -4.07 0.08 5.27
C ILE A 71 -3.33 -1.23 5.51
N PHE A 72 -2.07 -1.28 5.10
CA PHE A 72 -1.37 -2.53 4.85
C PHE A 72 -0.57 -3.03 6.05
N GLN A 73 -0.01 -2.11 6.84
CA GLN A 73 0.76 -2.44 8.04
C GLN A 73 -0.13 -2.39 9.30
N GLN A 74 -0.93 -1.35 9.45
CA GLN A 74 -1.68 -1.09 10.69
C GLN A 74 -3.11 -1.67 10.66
N GLY A 75 -3.65 -1.98 9.48
CA GLY A 75 -5.05 -2.39 9.33
C GLY A 75 -6.07 -1.30 9.72
N ASN A 76 -5.65 -0.04 9.78
CA ASN A 76 -6.44 1.12 10.18
C ASN A 76 -7.09 1.81 8.97
N TYR A 77 -8.12 1.17 8.42
CA TYR A 77 -8.86 1.67 7.25
C TYR A 77 -9.50 3.05 7.48
N ARG A 78 -9.89 3.36 8.73
CA ARG A 78 -10.50 4.66 9.07
C ARG A 78 -9.49 5.80 8.97
N ALA A 79 -8.27 5.62 9.48
CA ALA A 79 -7.21 6.62 9.34
C ALA A 79 -6.79 6.75 7.87
N ALA A 80 -6.66 5.62 7.16
CA ALA A 80 -6.34 5.60 5.74
C ALA A 80 -7.30 6.44 4.89
N GLU A 81 -8.61 6.42 5.16
CA GLU A 81 -9.55 7.27 4.42
C GLU A 81 -9.25 8.77 4.54
N GLY A 82 -8.80 9.20 5.73
CA GLY A 82 -8.35 10.57 6.01
C GLY A 82 -7.11 10.92 5.21
N TYR A 83 -6.06 10.12 5.30
CA TYR A 83 -4.82 10.31 4.54
C TYR A 83 -5.07 10.33 3.03
N LEU A 84 -5.89 9.40 2.51
CA LEU A 84 -6.23 9.38 1.09
C LEU A 84 -7.02 10.61 0.66
N LYS A 85 -7.85 11.21 1.52
CA LYS A 85 -8.53 12.47 1.19
C LYS A 85 -7.52 13.60 0.99
N GLU A 86 -6.50 13.67 1.84
CA GLU A 86 -5.43 14.66 1.72
C GLU A 86 -4.51 14.37 0.53
N ALA A 87 -4.15 13.11 0.29
CA ALA A 87 -3.37 12.68 -0.86
C ALA A 87 -4.02 13.12 -2.17
N LEU A 88 -5.34 12.92 -2.34
CA LEU A 88 -6.01 13.35 -3.56
C LEU A 88 -6.04 14.88 -3.77
N ALA A 89 -5.82 15.67 -2.72
CA ALA A 89 -5.73 17.13 -2.81
C ALA A 89 -4.29 17.62 -3.04
N LYS A 90 -3.30 16.99 -2.39
CA LYS A 90 -1.89 17.40 -2.40
C LYS A 90 -1.06 16.70 -3.47
N GLU A 91 -1.44 15.47 -3.82
CA GLU A 91 -0.73 14.52 -4.67
C GLU A 91 -1.64 14.02 -5.80
N PRO A 92 -2.30 14.92 -6.57
CA PRO A 92 -3.41 14.55 -7.46
C PRO A 92 -3.03 13.63 -8.63
N ASN A 93 -1.73 13.44 -8.87
CA ASN A 93 -1.17 12.61 -9.94
C ASN A 93 -0.60 11.27 -9.43
N GLU A 94 -0.75 10.95 -8.14
CA GLU A 94 -0.22 9.70 -7.56
C GLU A 94 -1.16 8.51 -7.82
N PRO A 95 -0.79 7.54 -8.69
CA PRO A 95 -1.66 6.40 -9.01
C PRO A 95 -1.93 5.47 -7.84
N LEU A 96 -0.99 5.29 -6.90
CA LEU A 96 -1.17 4.42 -5.74
C LEU A 96 -2.29 4.92 -4.82
N ALA A 97 -2.42 6.24 -4.63
CA ALA A 97 -3.51 6.82 -3.86
C ALA A 97 -4.88 6.46 -4.44
N TYR A 98 -5.02 6.53 -5.76
CA TYR A 98 -6.25 6.12 -6.45
C TYR A 98 -6.47 4.61 -6.37
N ALA A 99 -5.43 3.80 -6.52
CA ALA A 99 -5.53 2.33 -6.40
C ALA A 99 -6.00 1.92 -5.00
N MET A 100 -5.49 2.57 -3.95
CA MET A 100 -5.94 2.35 -2.57
C MET A 100 -7.40 2.78 -2.35
N LYS A 101 -7.83 3.92 -2.91
CA LYS A 101 -9.25 4.32 -2.88
C LYS A 101 -10.15 3.31 -3.60
N ALA A 102 -9.70 2.76 -4.74
CA ALA A 102 -10.40 1.72 -5.47
C ALA A 102 -10.54 0.44 -4.62
N SER A 103 -9.45 0.00 -3.97
CA SER A 103 -9.45 -1.16 -3.06
C SER A 103 -10.43 -1.00 -1.88
N LEU A 104 -10.43 0.16 -1.22
CA LEU A 104 -11.39 0.45 -0.14
C LEU A 104 -12.84 0.46 -0.66
N ALA A 105 -13.07 1.04 -1.84
CA ALA A 105 -14.39 1.04 -2.46
C ALA A 105 -14.88 -0.39 -2.80
N TYR A 106 -13.99 -1.25 -3.28
CA TYR A 106 -14.30 -2.67 -3.50
C TYR A 106 -14.72 -3.37 -2.21
N GLY A 107 -13.95 -3.22 -1.12
CA GLY A 107 -14.28 -3.79 0.18
C GLY A 107 -15.63 -3.29 0.73
N ASN A 108 -15.94 -2.02 0.51
CA ASN A 108 -17.20 -1.39 0.89
C ASN A 108 -18.36 -1.67 -0.07
N LYS A 109 -18.13 -2.43 -1.15
CA LYS A 109 -19.11 -2.69 -2.22
C LYS A 109 -19.63 -1.44 -2.91
N ASP A 110 -18.83 -0.37 -2.91
CA ASP A 110 -19.12 0.89 -3.60
C ASP A 110 -18.60 0.80 -5.05
N TRP A 111 -19.37 0.14 -5.91
CA TRP A 111 -18.99 -0.12 -7.30
C TRP A 111 -18.89 1.14 -8.16
N ALA A 112 -19.56 2.22 -7.76
CA ALA A 112 -19.45 3.52 -8.40
C ALA A 112 -18.06 4.11 -8.13
N LYS A 113 -17.66 4.20 -6.85
CA LYS A 113 -16.32 4.70 -6.50
C LYS A 113 -15.20 3.78 -6.97
N LEU A 114 -15.40 2.46 -6.93
CA LEU A 114 -14.44 1.51 -7.50
C LEU A 114 -14.19 1.88 -8.96
N SER A 115 -15.23 1.98 -9.79
CA SER A 115 -15.10 2.37 -11.20
C SER A 115 -14.39 3.71 -11.39
N THR A 116 -14.77 4.74 -10.63
CA THR A 116 -14.13 6.06 -10.72
C THR A 116 -12.64 5.99 -10.38
N TYR A 117 -12.28 5.31 -9.30
CA TYR A 117 -10.89 5.28 -8.84
C TYR A 117 -10.02 4.30 -9.64
N SER A 118 -10.58 3.24 -10.23
CA SER A 118 -9.89 2.40 -11.23
C SER A 118 -9.46 3.24 -12.43
N GLN A 119 -10.37 4.04 -12.99
CA GLN A 119 -10.06 4.92 -14.12
C GLN A 119 -9.01 5.96 -13.75
N LYS A 120 -9.14 6.60 -12.58
CA LYS A 120 -8.12 7.57 -12.13
C LYS A 120 -6.75 6.94 -11.90
N THR A 121 -6.69 5.70 -11.43
CA THR A 121 -5.43 4.95 -11.32
C THR A 121 -4.79 4.80 -12.70
N LEU A 122 -5.57 4.37 -13.70
CA LEU A 122 -5.08 4.19 -15.07
C LEU A 122 -4.60 5.52 -15.69
N GLU A 123 -5.39 6.58 -15.56
CA GLU A 123 -5.08 7.90 -16.15
C GLU A 123 -3.81 8.51 -15.53
N SER A 124 -3.67 8.46 -14.20
CA SER A 124 -2.49 8.97 -13.50
C SER A 124 -1.25 8.15 -13.82
N ALA A 125 -1.37 6.82 -13.87
CA ALA A 125 -0.27 5.94 -14.22
C ALA A 125 0.25 6.17 -15.64
N GLN A 126 -0.65 6.34 -16.62
CA GLN A 126 -0.26 6.63 -18.00
C GLN A 126 0.49 7.97 -18.13
N LYS A 127 0.07 8.98 -17.36
CA LYS A 127 0.77 10.27 -17.29
C LYS A 127 2.13 10.18 -16.62
N LEU A 128 2.34 9.19 -15.75
CA LEU A 128 3.59 8.95 -15.04
C LEU A 128 4.66 8.29 -15.93
N ILE A 129 4.26 7.55 -16.98
CA ILE A 129 5.19 6.81 -17.87
C ILE A 129 6.38 7.64 -18.39
N PRO A 130 6.21 8.90 -18.86
CA PRO A 130 7.34 9.67 -19.40
C PRO A 130 8.41 10.04 -18.37
N THR A 131 8.05 10.15 -17.09
CA THR A 131 8.96 10.58 -16.01
C THR A 131 9.42 9.41 -15.15
N ASP A 132 8.57 8.40 -14.98
CA ASP A 132 8.85 7.18 -14.23
C ASP A 132 8.19 6.00 -14.97
N PRO A 133 8.88 5.43 -15.97
CA PRO A 133 8.31 4.39 -16.80
C PRO A 133 8.10 3.08 -16.04
N LEU A 134 8.87 2.79 -14.99
CA LEU A 134 8.68 1.60 -14.18
C LEU A 134 7.33 1.65 -13.46
N ARG A 135 7.10 2.69 -12.64
CA ARG A 135 5.83 2.87 -11.92
C ARG A 135 4.68 3.16 -12.86
N GLY A 136 4.91 3.96 -13.90
CA GLY A 136 3.87 4.28 -14.89
C GLY A 136 3.32 3.02 -15.57
N ASN A 137 4.19 2.10 -16.02
CA ASN A 137 3.73 0.84 -16.60
C ASN A 137 3.09 -0.07 -15.54
N LEU A 138 3.70 -0.19 -14.35
CA LEU A 138 3.18 -1.02 -13.26
C LEU A 138 1.75 -0.62 -12.87
N TYR A 139 1.51 0.66 -12.58
CA TYR A 139 0.18 1.14 -12.19
C TYR A 139 -0.80 1.21 -13.37
N THR A 140 -0.32 1.25 -14.62
CA THR A 140 -1.18 1.07 -15.79
C THR A 140 -1.73 -0.35 -15.83
N ALA A 141 -0.90 -1.36 -15.50
CA ALA A 141 -1.36 -2.73 -15.34
C ALA A 141 -2.38 -2.86 -14.19
N VAL A 142 -2.12 -2.25 -13.04
CA VAL A 142 -3.06 -2.21 -11.90
C VAL A 142 -4.40 -1.57 -12.30
N GLY A 143 -4.37 -0.44 -13.00
CA GLY A 143 -5.58 0.23 -13.51
C GLY A 143 -6.42 -0.68 -14.41
N HIS A 144 -5.79 -1.36 -15.36
CA HIS A 144 -6.48 -2.34 -16.21
C HIS A 144 -7.06 -3.51 -15.43
N PHE A 145 -6.35 -4.03 -14.43
CA PHE A 145 -6.85 -5.10 -13.57
C PHE A 145 -8.10 -4.67 -12.80
N LEU A 146 -8.09 -3.47 -12.24
CA LEU A 146 -9.23 -2.91 -11.51
C LEU A 146 -10.43 -2.64 -12.43
N GLU A 147 -10.22 -2.14 -13.64
CA GLU A 147 -11.29 -1.96 -14.63
C GLU A 147 -11.88 -3.31 -15.10
N GLY A 148 -11.04 -4.32 -15.34
CA GLY A 148 -11.49 -5.68 -15.63
C GLY A 148 -12.40 -6.24 -14.53
N SER A 149 -12.05 -5.97 -13.28
CA SER A 149 -12.87 -6.35 -12.11
C SER A 149 -14.22 -5.62 -12.11
N VAL A 150 -14.25 -4.33 -12.43
CA VAL A 150 -15.49 -3.54 -12.54
C VAL A 150 -16.43 -4.10 -13.61
N ILE A 151 -15.88 -4.44 -14.78
CA ILE A 151 -16.64 -5.04 -15.89
C ILE A 151 -17.31 -6.34 -15.41
N LEU A 152 -16.55 -7.25 -14.81
CA LEU A 152 -17.10 -8.53 -14.32
C LEU A 152 -18.17 -8.34 -13.25
N ILE A 153 -18.00 -7.37 -12.34
CA ILE A 153 -18.98 -7.05 -11.29
C ILE A 153 -20.29 -6.52 -11.89
N ARG A 154 -20.21 -5.64 -12.91
CA ARG A 154 -21.39 -4.97 -13.49
C ARG A 154 -22.13 -5.84 -14.50
N GLU A 155 -21.39 -6.53 -15.35
CA GLU A 155 -21.93 -7.22 -16.52
C GLU A 155 -22.06 -8.72 -16.31
N GLY A 156 -21.46 -9.25 -15.23
CA GLY A 156 -21.40 -10.66 -14.94
C GLY A 156 -20.52 -11.44 -15.93
N THR A 157 -20.35 -12.74 -15.67
CA THR A 157 -19.43 -13.59 -16.43
C THR A 157 -19.89 -13.81 -17.88
N ALA A 158 -21.20 -13.82 -18.15
CA ALA A 158 -21.71 -14.10 -19.50
C ALA A 158 -21.38 -12.98 -20.51
N ASN A 159 -21.50 -11.72 -20.09
CA ASN A 159 -21.33 -10.56 -20.97
C ASN A 159 -19.97 -9.87 -20.79
N GLY A 160 -19.43 -9.84 -19.57
CA GLY A 160 -18.23 -9.09 -19.24
C GLY A 160 -16.90 -9.82 -19.52
N VAL A 161 -16.91 -11.14 -19.71
CA VAL A 161 -15.67 -11.93 -19.89
C VAL A 161 -14.85 -11.50 -21.12
N PRO A 162 -15.42 -11.30 -22.31
CA PRO A 162 -14.65 -10.87 -23.48
C PRO A 162 -13.91 -9.54 -23.24
N GLU A 163 -14.57 -8.55 -22.63
CA GLU A 163 -13.95 -7.26 -22.36
C GLU A 163 -12.94 -7.35 -21.19
N ALA A 164 -13.27 -8.08 -20.12
CA ALA A 164 -12.36 -8.32 -19.01
C ALA A 164 -11.09 -9.07 -19.46
N PHE A 165 -11.20 -10.00 -20.41
CA PHE A 165 -10.05 -10.65 -21.03
C PHE A 165 -9.21 -9.67 -21.86
N GLY A 166 -9.86 -8.72 -22.54
CA GLY A 166 -9.20 -7.59 -23.17
C GLY A 166 -8.34 -6.79 -22.19
N ARG A 167 -8.88 -6.48 -21.00
CA ARG A 167 -8.15 -5.79 -19.92
C ARG A 167 -7.00 -6.64 -19.39
N LEU A 168 -7.23 -7.94 -19.13
CA LEU A 168 -6.20 -8.85 -18.65
C LEU A 168 -4.99 -8.93 -19.60
N ARG A 169 -5.22 -8.93 -20.92
CA ARG A 169 -4.11 -8.83 -21.89
C ARG A 169 -3.31 -7.54 -21.75
N GLN A 170 -3.95 -6.41 -21.44
CA GLN A 170 -3.23 -5.17 -21.15
C GLN A 170 -2.44 -5.27 -19.84
N VAL A 171 -2.99 -5.92 -18.80
CA VAL A 171 -2.26 -6.16 -17.54
C VAL A 171 -0.91 -6.82 -17.83
N TYR A 172 -0.90 -7.96 -18.53
CA TYR A 172 0.35 -8.64 -18.90
C TYR A 172 1.28 -7.77 -19.74
N LYS A 173 0.76 -7.13 -20.79
CA LYS A 173 1.55 -6.23 -21.65
C LYS A 173 2.29 -5.15 -20.86
N TYR A 174 1.65 -4.56 -19.85
CA TYR A 174 2.25 -3.48 -19.06
C TYR A 174 3.15 -4.01 -17.94
N LEU A 175 2.87 -5.19 -17.37
CA LEU A 175 3.81 -5.86 -16.48
C LEU A 175 5.09 -6.27 -17.21
N ASP A 176 5.01 -6.77 -18.44
CA ASP A 176 6.17 -7.12 -19.26
C ASP A 176 7.05 -5.88 -19.54
N LYS A 177 6.43 -4.71 -19.76
CA LYS A 177 7.16 -3.45 -19.93
C LYS A 177 7.85 -2.99 -18.64
N ALA A 178 7.20 -3.14 -17.50
CA ALA A 178 7.80 -2.82 -16.20
C ALA A 178 8.97 -3.78 -15.89
N GLU A 179 8.79 -5.07 -16.16
CA GLU A 179 9.82 -6.10 -15.99
C GLU A 179 11.03 -5.88 -16.89
N ALA A 180 10.82 -5.47 -18.14
CA ALA A 180 11.90 -5.13 -19.05
C ALA A 180 12.77 -3.94 -18.56
N ILE A 181 12.24 -3.10 -17.66
CA ILE A 181 12.98 -2.00 -17.04
C ILE A 181 13.72 -2.49 -15.79
N SER A 182 13.02 -3.22 -14.91
CA SER A 182 13.59 -3.74 -13.67
C SER A 182 12.89 -5.02 -13.24
N ALA A 183 13.42 -6.17 -13.66
CA ALA A 183 12.85 -7.48 -13.35
C ALA A 183 12.93 -7.84 -11.84
N ASN A 184 13.91 -7.29 -11.13
CA ASN A 184 14.10 -7.50 -9.69
C ASN A 184 13.42 -6.43 -8.84
N ASP A 185 12.56 -5.62 -9.44
CA ASP A 185 11.83 -4.60 -8.71
C ASP A 185 10.89 -5.23 -7.66
N PRO A 186 10.98 -4.85 -6.37
CA PRO A 186 10.22 -5.50 -5.31
C PRO A 186 8.71 -5.30 -5.42
N GLU A 187 8.27 -4.13 -5.88
CA GLU A 187 6.85 -3.81 -6.04
C GLU A 187 6.24 -4.57 -7.22
N LEU A 188 6.96 -4.62 -8.34
CA LEU A 188 6.59 -5.44 -9.50
C LEU A 188 6.46 -6.91 -9.09
N ASN A 189 7.46 -7.45 -8.39
CA ASN A 189 7.46 -8.85 -7.97
C ASN A 189 6.39 -9.14 -6.92
N LEU A 190 6.02 -8.17 -6.08
CA LEU A 190 4.88 -8.27 -5.18
C LEU A 190 3.59 -8.45 -6.00
N ILE A 191 3.32 -7.54 -6.94
CA ILE A 191 2.10 -7.56 -7.75
C ILE A 191 2.02 -8.82 -8.62
N LYS A 192 3.10 -9.16 -9.33
CA LYS A 192 3.18 -10.39 -10.13
C LYS A 192 3.00 -11.63 -9.26
N GLY A 193 3.63 -11.68 -8.09
CA GLY A 193 3.52 -12.82 -7.19
C GLY A 193 2.09 -13.03 -6.67
N TYR A 194 1.37 -11.96 -6.28
CA TYR A 194 -0.05 -12.07 -5.92
C TYR A 194 -0.92 -12.57 -7.09
N MET A 195 -0.64 -12.12 -8.32
CA MET A 195 -1.34 -12.63 -9.51
C MET A 195 -1.04 -14.10 -9.78
N ASP A 196 0.23 -14.49 -9.72
CA ASP A 196 0.67 -15.88 -9.89
C ASP A 196 0.00 -16.80 -8.86
N LEU A 197 -0.08 -16.37 -7.60
CA LEU A 197 -0.76 -17.12 -6.54
C LEU A 197 -2.25 -17.27 -6.83
N LEU A 198 -2.93 -16.18 -7.21
CA LEU A 198 -4.36 -16.22 -7.57
C LEU A 198 -4.62 -17.22 -8.71
N LEU A 199 -3.72 -17.29 -9.70
CA LEU A 199 -3.84 -18.23 -10.81
C LEU A 199 -3.51 -19.65 -10.39
N ALA A 200 -2.42 -19.86 -9.64
CA ALA A 200 -1.96 -21.19 -9.24
C ALA A 200 -2.92 -21.94 -8.33
N VAL A 201 -3.67 -21.24 -7.46
CA VAL A 201 -4.68 -21.90 -6.63
C VAL A 201 -5.97 -22.24 -7.38
N ASN A 202 -6.18 -21.64 -8.56
CA ASN A 202 -7.42 -21.79 -9.35
C ASN A 202 -7.22 -22.56 -10.67
N LEU A 203 -5.98 -22.76 -11.13
CA LEU A 203 -5.67 -23.34 -12.44
C LEU A 203 -4.67 -24.52 -12.32
N PRO A 204 -4.93 -25.67 -12.95
CA PRO A 204 -4.20 -26.92 -12.71
C PRO A 204 -2.78 -26.96 -13.29
N PHE A 205 -2.30 -25.90 -13.94
CA PHE A 205 -1.04 -25.86 -14.67
C PHE A 205 0.03 -24.96 -14.03
N ALA A 206 -0.29 -24.21 -12.99
CA ALA A 206 0.67 -23.39 -12.26
C ALA A 206 0.98 -24.03 -10.90
N SER A 207 2.26 -24.08 -10.53
CA SER A 207 2.68 -24.64 -9.23
C SER A 207 2.53 -23.58 -8.13
N PRO A 208 1.65 -23.79 -7.14
CA PRO A 208 1.48 -22.86 -6.04
C PRO A 208 2.77 -22.70 -5.22
N ASP A 209 3.52 -23.78 -5.02
CA ASP A 209 4.77 -23.76 -4.25
C ASP A 209 5.87 -22.93 -4.96
N GLN A 210 5.95 -22.99 -6.29
CA GLN A 210 6.87 -22.13 -7.05
C GLN A 210 6.48 -20.65 -6.99
N ALA A 211 5.18 -20.35 -7.08
CA ALA A 211 4.68 -18.98 -6.96
C ALA A 211 4.94 -18.40 -5.57
N ILE A 212 4.76 -19.21 -4.51
CA ILE A 212 5.12 -18.84 -3.13
C ILE A 212 6.61 -18.53 -3.02
N GLY A 213 7.48 -19.40 -3.55
CA GLY A 213 8.93 -19.20 -3.52
C GLY A 213 9.36 -17.90 -4.20
N ARG A 214 8.87 -17.64 -5.42
CA ARG A 214 9.18 -16.39 -6.15
C ARG A 214 8.73 -15.14 -5.39
N LEU A 215 7.54 -15.17 -4.80
CA LEU A 215 7.02 -14.07 -3.99
C LEU A 215 7.89 -13.85 -2.75
N GLN A 216 8.33 -14.91 -2.09
CA GLN A 216 9.17 -14.82 -0.89
C GLN A 216 10.55 -14.22 -1.18
N GLU A 217 11.14 -14.56 -2.33
CA GLU A 217 12.52 -14.19 -2.65
C GLU A 217 12.65 -12.76 -3.23
N ASN A 218 11.68 -12.32 -4.02
CA ASN A 218 11.87 -11.16 -4.90
C ASN A 218 10.98 -9.95 -4.57
N ALA A 219 10.02 -10.10 -3.66
CA ALA A 219 9.06 -9.05 -3.34
C ALA A 219 9.33 -8.41 -1.98
N ALA A 220 8.87 -7.17 -1.83
CA ALA A 220 8.87 -6.43 -0.57
C ALA A 220 7.66 -5.48 -0.54
N PRO A 221 7.24 -5.00 0.65
CA PRO A 221 7.77 -5.29 1.98
C PRO A 221 7.38 -6.68 2.52
N GLN A 222 8.17 -7.20 3.47
CA GLN A 222 8.03 -8.59 3.95
C GLN A 222 6.70 -8.90 4.63
N TYR A 223 6.10 -7.95 5.34
CA TYR A 223 4.77 -8.15 5.93
C TYR A 223 3.70 -8.39 4.85
N LEU A 224 3.80 -7.76 3.67
CA LEU A 224 2.89 -8.02 2.55
C LEU A 224 3.18 -9.35 1.85
N VAL A 225 4.45 -9.73 1.75
CA VAL A 225 4.88 -11.05 1.24
C VAL A 225 4.28 -12.16 2.10
N HIS A 226 4.53 -12.11 3.41
CA HIS A 226 4.02 -13.11 4.36
C HIS A 226 2.49 -13.16 4.39
N ARG A 227 1.81 -12.03 4.26
CA ARG A 227 0.34 -11.98 4.12
C ARG A 227 -0.15 -12.71 2.87
N GLY A 228 0.51 -12.50 1.73
CA GLY A 228 0.17 -13.17 0.47
C GLY A 228 0.38 -14.68 0.53
N ILE A 229 1.50 -15.11 1.10
CA ILE A 229 1.84 -16.53 1.30
C ILE A 229 0.83 -17.19 2.26
N ALA A 230 0.42 -16.49 3.33
CA ALA A 230 -0.61 -16.99 4.25
C ALA A 230 -1.95 -17.26 3.54
N LEU A 231 -2.37 -16.35 2.65
CA LEU A 231 -3.59 -16.52 1.84
C LEU A 231 -3.46 -17.73 0.90
N ALA A 232 -2.32 -17.88 0.23
CA ALA A 232 -2.07 -19.03 -0.63
C ALA A 232 -2.13 -20.36 0.14
N TYR A 233 -1.45 -20.46 1.29
CA TYR A 233 -1.52 -21.66 2.11
C TYR A 233 -2.92 -21.94 2.64
N ARG A 234 -3.69 -20.92 3.02
CA ARG A 234 -5.10 -21.07 3.42
C ARG A 234 -5.92 -21.69 2.27
N ASP A 235 -5.75 -21.19 1.06
CA ASP A 235 -6.53 -21.63 -0.12
C ASP A 235 -6.13 -23.05 -0.54
N LEU A 236 -4.88 -23.44 -0.31
CA LEU A 236 -4.37 -24.82 -0.43
C LEU A 236 -4.76 -25.73 0.75
N LYS A 237 -5.53 -25.22 1.73
CA LYS A 237 -5.92 -25.92 2.97
C LYS A 237 -4.74 -26.37 3.84
N ARG A 238 -3.58 -25.72 3.69
CA ARG A 238 -2.34 -25.90 4.44
C ARG A 238 -2.31 -24.99 5.67
N TYR A 239 -3.29 -25.16 6.55
CA TYR A 239 -3.55 -24.22 7.66
C TYR A 239 -2.37 -24.00 8.62
N PRO A 240 -1.56 -25.01 8.99
CA PRO A 240 -0.39 -24.78 9.85
C PRO A 240 0.61 -23.79 9.24
N GLN A 241 0.91 -23.94 7.94
CA GLN A 241 1.83 -23.05 7.21
C GLN A 241 1.22 -21.66 7.00
N ALA A 242 -0.10 -21.59 6.80
CA ALA A 242 -0.81 -20.31 6.76
C ALA A 242 -0.67 -19.55 8.08
N LEU A 243 -0.86 -20.22 9.22
CA LEU A 243 -0.71 -19.61 10.55
C LEU A 243 0.72 -19.15 10.81
N GLU A 244 1.71 -19.94 10.43
CA GLU A 244 3.12 -19.54 10.54
C GLU A 244 3.41 -18.27 9.75
N SER A 245 2.90 -18.18 8.52
CA SER A 245 3.07 -17.00 7.67
C SER A 245 2.33 -15.78 8.23
N VAL A 246 1.16 -15.96 8.84
CA VAL A 246 0.46 -14.87 9.56
C VAL A 246 1.33 -14.34 10.71
N ASN A 247 1.93 -15.22 11.51
CA ASN A 247 2.77 -14.78 12.63
C ASN A 247 3.97 -13.97 12.14
N ARG A 248 4.65 -14.44 11.09
CA ARG A 248 5.76 -13.68 10.47
C ARG A 248 5.31 -12.32 9.93
N ALA A 249 4.12 -12.23 9.36
CA ALA A 249 3.56 -10.97 8.84
C ALA A 249 3.26 -9.93 9.95
N ILE A 250 3.05 -10.36 11.19
CA ILE A 250 2.77 -9.49 12.34
C ILE A 250 4.06 -9.07 13.05
N GLU A 251 5.11 -9.89 12.95
CA GLU A 251 6.43 -9.65 13.54
C GLU A 251 7.32 -8.72 12.70
N THR A 252 6.95 -8.46 11.43
CA THR A 252 7.68 -7.62 10.46
C THR A 252 7.00 -6.29 10.21
#